data_AF-A0A317Z809-F1
#
_entry.id   AF-A0A317Z809-F1
#
_cell.length_a   1.000
_cell.length_b   1.000
_cell.length_c   1.000
_cell.angle_alpha   90.00
_cell.angle_beta   90.00
_cell.angle_gamma   90.00
#
_symmetry.space_group_name_H-M   'P 1'
#
loop_
_entity.id
_entity.type
_entity.pdbx_description
1 polymer ?
#
loop_
_entity_poly.entity_id
_entity_poly.type
_entity_poly.pdbx_seq_one_letter_code
_entity_poly.pdbx_strand_id
1 'polypeptide(L)'
;IDRRLIAMIIGFGLCFPYVLLPFGFGHIFHEIIQKGFEKAHHPIEFNMIWKAMLIPASGYIIGLIIAMFYYRKPRTYRETAAQEEEVAVDLKPSVIIVTVVAILATFLVQMFSDSMIFGALAGVLVFFISGIYSWRKLDDQFVDGIKIMAYIGVVILTANGFAGVMNATGDIEKLVTGLTTISGDNLLVSIVLMYLIGLVVTLGIGSSFATIPILAALFIPFGEAMGMSTMALIALIGTASALGDSGSPASDSTLGPTAGLNVDG
;
A
#
# COMPACT_ATOMS: atom_id res chain seq x y z
N ILE A 1 25.04 7.42 -0.17
CA ILE A 1 23.90 7.40 0.79
C ILE A 1 23.90 6.02 1.45
N ASP A 2 23.59 5.90 2.75
CA ASP A 2 23.46 4.59 3.42
C ASP A 2 22.36 3.76 2.71
N ARG A 3 22.64 2.49 2.39
CA ARG A 3 21.68 1.59 1.72
C ARG A 3 20.34 1.52 2.45
N ARG A 4 20.34 1.58 3.78
CA ARG A 4 19.11 1.60 4.60
C ARG A 4 18.30 2.88 4.37
N LEU A 5 18.98 4.02 4.21
CA LEU A 5 18.30 5.26 3.85
C LEU A 5 17.73 5.21 2.43
N ILE A 6 18.44 4.58 1.47
CA ILE A 6 17.92 4.36 0.13
C ILE A 6 16.67 3.47 0.18
N ALA A 7 16.71 2.37 0.93
CA ALA A 7 15.56 1.48 1.13
C ALA A 7 14.34 2.23 1.70
N MET A 8 14.56 3.09 2.71
CA MET A 8 13.49 3.91 3.29
C MET A 8 12.93 4.93 2.30
N ILE A 9 13.77 5.55 1.46
CA ILE A 9 13.32 6.48 0.42
C ILE A 9 12.50 5.76 -0.66
N ILE A 10 12.95 4.58 -1.10
CA ILE A 10 12.23 3.75 -2.09
C ILE A 10 10.90 3.29 -1.50
N GLY A 11 10.90 2.74 -0.27
CA GLY A 11 9.69 2.30 0.42
C GLY A 11 8.69 3.44 0.63
N PHE A 12 9.17 4.61 1.04
CA PHE A 12 8.35 5.82 1.12
C PHE A 12 7.76 6.18 -0.24
N GLY A 13 8.58 6.25 -1.30
CA GLY A 13 8.15 6.60 -2.65
C GLY A 13 7.15 5.63 -3.26
N LEU A 14 7.16 4.36 -2.84
CA LEU A 14 6.19 3.35 -3.26
C LEU A 14 4.90 3.40 -2.46
N CYS A 15 4.97 3.50 -1.13
CA CYS A 15 3.81 3.34 -0.27
C CYS A 15 3.05 4.65 -0.02
N PHE A 16 3.76 5.74 0.26
CA PHE A 16 3.14 7.01 0.61
C PHE A 16 2.16 7.54 -0.45
N PRO A 17 2.47 7.49 -1.77
CA PRO A 17 1.57 8.06 -2.78
C PRO A 17 0.21 7.37 -2.82
N TYR A 18 0.15 6.03 -2.78
CA TYR A 18 -1.14 5.33 -2.88
C TYR A 18 -1.95 5.46 -1.58
N VAL A 19 -1.28 5.56 -0.43
CA VAL A 19 -1.92 5.74 0.88
C VAL A 19 -2.67 7.08 0.93
N LEU A 20 -2.05 8.16 0.44
CA LEU A 20 -2.60 9.51 0.57
C LEU A 20 -3.38 9.98 -0.66
N LEU A 21 -2.86 9.77 -1.87
CA LEU A 21 -3.35 10.43 -3.08
C LEU A 21 -4.38 9.54 -3.80
N PRO A 22 -5.63 9.98 -4.00
CA PRO A 22 -6.68 9.18 -4.64
C PRO A 22 -6.56 9.17 -6.18
N PHE A 23 -5.37 8.91 -6.70
CA PHE A 23 -5.06 8.83 -8.13
C PHE A 23 -4.31 7.54 -8.47
N GLY A 24 -4.46 7.03 -9.69
CA GLY A 24 -3.89 5.74 -10.10
C GLY A 24 -4.11 4.62 -9.05
N PHE A 25 -3.03 3.99 -8.59
CA PHE A 25 -3.06 2.96 -7.55
C PHE A 25 -3.72 3.40 -6.24
N GLY A 26 -3.54 4.67 -5.83
CA GLY A 26 -4.18 5.16 -4.62
C GLY A 26 -5.69 5.28 -4.75
N HIS A 27 -6.20 5.59 -5.95
CA HIS A 27 -7.64 5.53 -6.19
C HIS A 27 -8.20 4.12 -6.00
N ILE A 28 -7.51 3.09 -6.53
CA ILE A 28 -7.89 1.68 -6.34
C ILE A 28 -7.86 1.31 -4.85
N PHE A 29 -6.81 1.70 -4.14
CA PHE A 29 -6.68 1.45 -2.70
C PHE A 29 -7.85 2.07 -1.92
N HIS A 30 -8.20 3.32 -2.21
CA HIS A 30 -9.31 4.03 -1.56
C HIS A 30 -10.65 3.40 -1.94
N GLU A 31 -10.82 2.93 -3.17
CA GLU A 31 -12.04 2.23 -3.62
C GLU A 31 -12.23 0.89 -2.91
N ILE A 32 -11.15 0.14 -2.66
CA ILE A 32 -11.21 -1.11 -1.89
C ILE A 32 -11.60 -0.82 -0.44
N ILE A 33 -11.08 0.25 0.17
CA ILE A 33 -11.52 0.70 1.50
C ILE A 33 -13.02 0.99 1.48
N GLN A 34 -13.50 1.81 0.55
CA GLN A 34 -14.93 2.14 0.43
C GLN A 34 -15.80 0.88 0.32
N LYS A 35 -15.45 -0.04 -0.59
CA LYS A 35 -16.17 -1.30 -0.79
C LYS A 35 -16.11 -2.21 0.45
N GLY A 36 -15.00 -2.19 1.20
CA GLY A 36 -14.87 -2.90 2.47
C GLY A 36 -15.87 -2.39 3.50
N PHE A 37 -16.02 -1.07 3.61
CA PHE A 37 -16.99 -0.41 4.47
C PHE A 37 -18.45 -0.70 4.06
N GLU A 38 -18.75 -0.63 2.76
CA GLU A 38 -20.08 -1.00 2.23
C GLU A 38 -20.46 -2.44 2.57
N LYS A 39 -19.52 -3.39 2.42
CA LYS A 39 -19.74 -4.80 2.75
C LYS A 39 -19.91 -5.06 4.24
N ALA A 40 -19.31 -4.23 5.09
CA ALA A 40 -19.49 -4.27 6.54
C ALA A 40 -20.74 -3.51 7.01
N HIS A 41 -21.64 -3.13 6.08
CA HIS A 41 -22.87 -2.38 6.37
C HIS A 41 -22.66 -0.98 6.96
N HIS A 42 -21.49 -0.38 6.73
CA HIS A 42 -21.14 0.97 7.19
C HIS A 42 -20.68 1.86 6.02
N PRO A 43 -21.58 2.30 5.12
CA PRO A 43 -21.19 3.02 3.91
C PRO A 43 -20.54 4.37 4.24
N ILE A 44 -19.49 4.72 3.48
CA ILE A 44 -18.73 5.97 3.64
C ILE A 44 -18.63 6.72 2.33
N GLU A 45 -18.48 8.05 2.42
CA GLU A 45 -18.17 8.87 1.24
C GLU A 45 -16.70 8.69 0.85
N PHE A 46 -16.43 8.50 -0.44
CA PHE A 46 -15.07 8.36 -0.97
C PHE A 46 -14.13 9.50 -0.56
N ASN A 47 -14.65 10.73 -0.50
CA ASN A 47 -13.90 11.93 -0.10
C ASN A 47 -13.48 11.96 1.38
N MET A 48 -14.04 11.09 2.22
CA MET A 48 -13.60 10.96 3.63
C MET A 48 -12.28 10.21 3.73
N ILE A 49 -11.97 9.35 2.75
CA ILE A 49 -10.87 8.39 2.84
C ILE A 49 -9.53 9.11 2.87
N TRP A 50 -9.20 9.90 1.85
CA TRP A 50 -7.93 10.64 1.82
C TRP A 50 -7.74 11.56 3.04
N LYS A 51 -8.83 12.12 3.59
CA LYS A 51 -8.79 12.96 4.80
C LYS A 51 -8.41 12.14 6.03
N ALA A 52 -9.00 10.96 6.20
CA ALA A 52 -8.63 10.05 7.29
C ALA A 52 -7.21 9.52 7.12
N MET A 53 -6.80 9.26 5.87
CA MET A 53 -5.46 8.78 5.53
C MET A 53 -4.34 9.80 5.78
N LEU A 54 -4.65 11.07 6.07
CA LEU A 54 -3.66 12.05 6.52
C LEU A 54 -2.93 11.59 7.79
N ILE A 55 -3.62 10.86 8.68
CA ILE A 55 -3.01 10.32 9.91
C ILE A 55 -1.90 9.31 9.54
N PRO A 56 -2.17 8.19 8.83
CA PRO A 56 -1.11 7.28 8.39
C PRO A 56 -0.06 7.94 7.51
N ALA A 57 -0.46 8.82 6.59
CA ALA A 57 0.47 9.54 5.71
C ALA A 57 1.47 10.40 6.50
N SER A 58 1.04 11.04 7.59
CA SER A 58 1.93 11.78 8.48
C SER A 58 2.98 10.87 9.13
N GLY A 59 2.60 9.63 9.48
CA GLY A 59 3.52 8.62 10.00
C GLY A 59 4.65 8.28 9.02
N TYR A 60 4.33 8.13 7.73
CA TYR A 60 5.33 7.93 6.67
C TYR A 60 6.30 9.11 6.57
N ILE A 61 5.81 10.34 6.61
CA ILE A 61 6.65 11.55 6.55
C ILE A 61 7.57 11.63 7.77
N ILE A 62 7.01 11.46 8.97
CA ILE A 62 7.78 11.48 10.23
C ILE A 62 8.84 10.37 10.21
N GLY A 63 8.48 9.16 9.78
CA GLY A 63 9.39 8.03 9.64
C GLY A 63 10.55 8.33 8.69
N LEU A 64 10.27 8.92 7.52
CA LEU A 64 11.31 9.32 6.56
C LEU A 64 12.24 10.40 7.14
N ILE A 65 11.69 11.39 7.84
CA ILE A 65 12.48 12.44 8.51
C ILE A 65 13.42 11.81 9.55
N ILE A 66 12.90 10.94 10.42
CA ILE A 66 13.71 10.23 11.42
C ILE A 66 14.80 9.39 10.74
N ALA A 67 14.45 8.67 9.66
CA ALA A 67 15.40 7.87 8.88
C ALA A 67 16.53 8.73 8.29
N MET A 68 16.20 9.92 7.74
CA MET A 68 17.19 10.85 7.21
C MET A 68 18.17 11.34 8.29
N PHE A 69 17.69 11.58 9.51
CA PHE A 69 18.55 11.98 10.63
C PHE A 69 19.39 10.82 11.17
N TYR A 70 18.79 9.64 11.34
CA TYR A 70 19.44 8.47 11.96
C TYR A 70 20.46 7.80 11.01
N TYR A 71 20.11 7.61 9.74
CA TYR A 71 20.96 6.97 8.73
C TYR A 71 21.85 7.98 7.96
N ARG A 72 22.08 9.17 8.52
CA ARG A 72 22.90 10.21 7.90
C ARG A 72 24.37 9.83 7.77
N LYS A 73 24.88 8.99 8.68
CA LYS A 73 26.30 8.62 8.71
C LYS A 73 26.57 7.47 7.72
N PRO A 74 27.61 7.58 6.86
CA PRO A 74 27.98 6.48 5.98
C PRO A 74 28.44 5.28 6.80
N ARG A 75 27.96 4.08 6.43
CA ARG A 75 28.40 2.81 7.00
C ARG A 75 29.32 2.11 6.00
N THR A 76 30.38 1.49 6.50
CA THR A 76 31.21 0.56 5.71
C THR A 76 30.53 -0.79 5.67
N TYR A 77 30.16 -1.24 4.48
CA TYR A 77 29.56 -2.57 4.25
C TYR A 77 30.68 -3.59 4.01
N ARG A 78 30.47 -4.83 4.45
CA ARG A 78 31.39 -5.92 4.12
C ARG A 78 31.09 -6.38 2.70
N GLU A 79 32.10 -6.34 1.83
CA GLU A 79 31.97 -6.91 0.50
C GLU A 79 31.98 -8.44 0.62
N THR A 80 30.80 -9.04 0.45
CA THR A 80 30.66 -10.49 0.31
C THR A 80 30.72 -10.82 -1.18
N ALA A 81 31.34 -11.96 -1.54
CA ALA A 81 31.66 -12.37 -2.92
C ALA A 81 30.48 -12.52 -3.92
N ALA A 82 29.25 -12.13 -3.53
CA ALA A 82 28.05 -12.09 -4.36
C ALA A 82 27.75 -10.66 -4.84
N GLN A 83 28.78 -9.92 -5.27
CA GLN A 83 28.59 -8.70 -6.06
C GLN A 83 28.23 -9.14 -7.49
N GLU A 84 26.93 -9.28 -7.76
CA GLU A 84 26.45 -9.08 -9.13
C GLU A 84 26.88 -7.69 -9.57
N GLU A 85 27.47 -7.58 -10.77
CA GLU A 85 27.94 -6.33 -11.34
C GLU A 85 26.88 -5.24 -11.16
N GLU A 86 27.19 -4.17 -10.42
CA GLU A 86 26.37 -2.97 -10.38
C GLU A 86 26.29 -2.44 -11.81
N VAL A 87 25.24 -2.82 -12.54
CA VAL A 87 24.91 -2.21 -13.83
C VAL A 87 24.55 -0.77 -13.50
N ALA A 88 25.52 0.13 -13.65
CA ALA A 88 25.30 1.55 -13.56
C ALA A 88 24.27 1.93 -14.64
N VAL A 89 23.01 2.05 -14.23
CA VAL A 89 21.94 2.53 -15.11
C VAL A 89 22.20 4.02 -15.30
N ASP A 90 22.81 4.36 -16.42
CA ASP A 90 23.04 5.75 -16.81
C ASP A 90 21.69 6.41 -17.14
N LEU A 91 21.11 7.09 -16.16
CA LEU A 91 19.82 7.77 -16.27
C LEU A 91 20.01 9.05 -17.11
N LYS A 92 19.69 8.96 -18.41
CA LYS A 92 19.75 10.12 -19.29
C LYS A 92 18.72 11.18 -18.85
N PRO A 93 19.06 12.49 -18.88
CA PRO A 93 18.14 13.56 -18.54
C PRO A 93 16.83 13.55 -19.35
N SER A 94 16.89 13.04 -20.59
CA SER A 94 15.72 12.85 -21.44
C SER A 94 14.69 11.87 -20.86
N VAL A 95 15.14 10.81 -20.15
CA VAL A 95 14.24 9.86 -19.49
C VAL A 95 13.46 10.56 -18.39
N ILE A 96 14.13 11.37 -17.56
CA ILE A 96 13.50 12.10 -16.47
C ILE A 96 12.43 13.06 -17.02
N ILE A 97 12.74 13.82 -18.06
CA ILE A 97 11.79 14.76 -18.68
C ILE A 97 10.56 14.00 -19.21
N VAL A 98 10.77 12.91 -19.94
CA VAL A 98 9.64 12.12 -20.48
C VAL A 98 8.83 11.48 -19.37
N THR A 99 9.45 10.97 -18.31
CA THR A 99 8.73 10.43 -17.14
C THR A 99 7.87 11.51 -16.48
N VAL A 100 8.40 12.72 -16.29
CA VAL A 100 7.62 13.84 -15.73
C VAL A 100 6.44 14.20 -16.64
N VAL A 101 6.66 14.27 -17.96
CA VAL A 101 5.59 14.53 -18.94
C VAL A 101 4.55 13.41 -18.93
N ALA A 102 4.96 12.14 -18.82
CA ALA A 102 4.05 10.99 -18.76
C ALA A 102 3.20 11.02 -17.49
N ILE A 103 3.80 11.36 -16.34
CA ILE A 103 3.08 11.55 -15.07
C ILE A 103 2.04 12.67 -15.23
N LEU A 104 2.44 13.85 -15.71
CA LEU A 104 1.52 14.97 -15.91
C LEU A 104 0.39 14.64 -16.89
N ALA A 105 0.70 13.97 -18.01
CA ALA A 105 -0.30 13.52 -18.98
C ALA A 105 -1.30 12.54 -18.35
N THR A 106 -0.80 11.58 -17.56
CA THR A 106 -1.63 10.60 -16.83
C THR A 106 -2.61 11.32 -15.91
N PHE A 107 -2.10 12.24 -15.07
CA PHE A 107 -2.91 13.00 -14.12
C PHE A 107 -3.95 13.88 -14.81
N LEU A 108 -3.56 14.63 -15.84
CA LEU A 108 -4.46 15.52 -16.57
C LEU A 108 -5.56 14.74 -17.26
N VAL A 109 -5.23 13.68 -17.99
CA VAL A 109 -6.23 12.87 -18.69
C VAL A 109 -7.14 12.15 -17.70
N GLN A 110 -6.59 11.59 -16.60
CA GLN A 110 -7.41 10.98 -15.56
C GLN A 110 -8.42 12.00 -14.98
N MET A 111 -7.97 13.22 -14.67
CA MET A 111 -8.82 14.27 -14.09
C MET A 111 -9.90 14.78 -15.06
N PHE A 112 -9.60 14.91 -16.35
CA PHE A 112 -10.59 15.40 -17.33
C PHE A 112 -11.58 14.32 -17.79
N SER A 113 -11.16 13.06 -17.80
CA SER A 113 -11.99 11.93 -18.26
C SER A 113 -12.69 11.18 -17.13
N ASP A 114 -12.38 11.50 -15.86
CA ASP A 114 -12.76 10.73 -14.66
C ASP A 114 -12.49 9.22 -14.80
N SER A 115 -11.51 8.85 -15.63
CA SER A 115 -11.25 7.46 -16.00
C SER A 115 -9.77 7.14 -15.85
N MET A 116 -9.51 6.18 -14.96
CA MET A 116 -8.18 5.64 -14.74
C MET A 116 -7.62 4.98 -16.01
N ILE A 117 -8.47 4.35 -16.81
CA ILE A 117 -8.08 3.67 -18.05
C ILE A 117 -7.49 4.67 -19.04
N PHE A 118 -8.18 5.80 -19.27
CA PHE A 118 -7.69 6.83 -20.18
C PHE A 118 -6.43 7.53 -19.65
N GLY A 119 -6.35 7.78 -18.33
CA GLY A 119 -5.14 8.28 -17.69
C GLY A 119 -3.93 7.38 -17.90
N ALA A 120 -4.07 6.08 -17.60
CA ALA A 120 -3.01 5.09 -17.78
C ALA A 120 -2.57 4.97 -19.25
N LEU A 121 -3.53 4.93 -20.19
CA LEU A 121 -3.24 4.92 -21.63
C LEU A 121 -2.46 6.17 -22.06
N ALA A 122 -2.79 7.35 -21.52
CA ALA A 122 -2.07 8.58 -21.86
C ALA A 122 -0.60 8.52 -21.41
N GLY A 123 -0.32 8.09 -20.18
CA GLY A 123 1.06 7.93 -19.70
C GLY A 123 1.85 6.92 -20.51
N VAL A 124 1.22 5.77 -20.80
CA VAL A 124 1.81 4.71 -21.62
C VAL A 124 2.09 5.21 -23.04
N LEU A 125 1.16 5.93 -23.67
CA LEU A 125 1.34 6.54 -25.00
C LEU A 125 2.51 7.53 -25.03
N VAL A 126 2.71 8.34 -23.98
CA VAL A 126 3.87 9.23 -23.90
C VAL A 126 5.17 8.42 -23.94
N PHE A 127 5.26 7.31 -23.21
CA PHE A 127 6.45 6.43 -23.26
C PHE A 127 6.62 5.78 -24.64
N PHE A 128 5.55 5.29 -25.25
CA PHE A 128 5.58 4.70 -26.60
C PHE A 128 6.05 5.70 -27.67
N ILE A 129 5.50 6.91 -27.67
CA ILE A 129 5.82 7.96 -28.65
C ILE A 129 7.24 8.51 -28.43
N SER A 130 7.70 8.58 -27.18
CA SER A 130 9.04 9.09 -26.87
C SER A 130 10.18 8.25 -27.44
N GLY A 131 9.95 6.96 -27.72
CA GLY A 131 10.96 6.03 -28.22
C GLY A 131 12.13 5.76 -27.28
N ILE A 132 12.04 6.20 -26.01
CA ILE A 132 13.12 6.03 -25.01
C ILE A 132 13.33 4.56 -24.64
N TYR A 133 12.24 3.79 -24.60
CA TYR A 133 12.27 2.36 -24.36
C TYR A 133 11.85 1.61 -25.63
N SER A 134 12.39 0.41 -25.82
CA SER A 134 11.94 -0.44 -26.94
C SER A 134 10.49 -0.85 -26.70
N TRP A 135 9.69 -0.85 -27.76
CA TRP A 135 8.27 -1.23 -27.72
C TRP A 135 8.05 -2.59 -27.05
N ARG A 136 8.95 -3.55 -27.32
CA ARG A 136 8.94 -4.88 -26.69
C ARG A 136 9.13 -4.81 -25.17
N LYS A 137 10.06 -3.97 -24.68
CA LYS A 137 10.25 -3.79 -23.24
C LYS A 137 9.03 -3.15 -22.58
N LEU A 138 8.40 -2.17 -23.22
CA LEU A 138 7.17 -1.56 -22.70
C LEU A 138 6.01 -2.56 -22.63
N ASP A 139 5.86 -3.39 -23.67
CA ASP A 139 4.85 -4.46 -23.71
C ASP A 139 5.10 -5.51 -22.62
N ASP A 140 6.33 -6.00 -22.48
CA ASP A 140 6.72 -6.95 -21.43
C ASP A 140 6.39 -6.40 -20.03
N GLN A 141 6.72 -5.12 -19.76
CA GLN A 141 6.41 -4.47 -18.48
C GLN A 141 4.90 -4.29 -18.25
N PHE A 142 4.13 -4.01 -19.31
CA PHE A 142 2.68 -3.90 -19.21
C PHE A 142 2.04 -5.25 -18.87
N VAL A 143 2.51 -6.32 -19.51
CA VAL A 143 2.07 -7.69 -19.23
C VAL A 143 2.40 -8.09 -17.79
N ASP A 144 3.59 -7.75 -17.29
CA ASP A 144 3.94 -8.02 -15.90
C ASP A 144 3.06 -7.24 -14.91
N GLY A 145 2.72 -5.98 -15.23
CA GLY A 145 1.72 -5.22 -14.48
C GLY A 145 0.34 -5.91 -14.43
N ILE A 146 -0.13 -6.43 -15.57
CA ILE A 146 -1.40 -7.19 -15.63
C ILE A 146 -1.33 -8.46 -14.77
N LYS A 147 -0.21 -9.20 -14.78
CA LYS A 147 -0.04 -10.40 -13.96
C LYS A 147 -0.15 -10.09 -12.47
N ILE A 148 0.50 -9.01 -12.00
CA ILE A 148 0.43 -8.58 -10.61
C ILE A 148 -1.01 -8.19 -10.25
N MET A 149 -1.70 -7.45 -11.12
CA MET A 149 -3.10 -7.06 -10.87
C MET A 149 -4.06 -8.27 -10.86
N ALA A 150 -3.85 -9.24 -11.74
CA ALA A 150 -4.63 -10.48 -11.76
C ALA A 150 -4.43 -11.28 -10.46
N TYR A 151 -3.20 -11.38 -9.97
CA TYR A 151 -2.91 -12.00 -8.68
C TYR A 151 -3.64 -11.29 -7.53
N ILE A 152 -3.53 -9.96 -7.44
CA ILE A 152 -4.25 -9.17 -6.42
C ILE A 152 -5.76 -9.40 -6.53
N GLY A 153 -6.32 -9.45 -7.74
CA GLY A 153 -7.74 -9.74 -7.98
C GLY A 153 -8.18 -11.10 -7.43
N VAL A 154 -7.36 -12.15 -7.64
CA VAL A 154 -7.62 -13.49 -7.08
C VAL A 154 -7.57 -13.46 -5.55
N VAL A 155 -6.55 -12.84 -4.95
CA VAL A 155 -6.43 -12.76 -3.49
C VAL A 155 -7.60 -11.96 -2.89
N ILE A 156 -8.01 -10.84 -3.51
CA ILE A 156 -9.18 -10.06 -3.09
C ILE A 156 -10.46 -10.91 -3.19
N LEU A 157 -10.65 -11.69 -4.26
CA LEU A 157 -11.81 -12.57 -4.41
C LEU A 157 -11.86 -13.64 -3.30
N THR A 158 -10.73 -14.30 -3.03
CA THR A 158 -10.62 -15.29 -1.95
C THR A 158 -10.81 -14.66 -0.57
N ALA A 159 -10.20 -13.50 -0.31
CA ALA A 159 -10.33 -12.75 0.94
C ALA A 159 -11.78 -12.34 1.21
N ASN A 160 -12.49 -11.88 0.18
CA ASN A 160 -13.91 -11.59 0.27
C ASN A 160 -14.74 -12.85 0.56
N GLY A 161 -14.41 -13.99 -0.06
CA GLY A 161 -15.05 -15.27 0.23
C GLY A 161 -14.83 -15.72 1.67
N PHE A 162 -13.61 -15.61 2.18
CA PHE A 162 -13.25 -15.91 3.57
C PHE A 162 -14.00 -15.01 4.55
N ALA A 163 -13.99 -13.69 4.34
CA ALA A 163 -14.74 -12.74 5.15
C ALA A 163 -16.25 -13.04 5.14
N GLY A 164 -16.81 -13.42 3.98
CA GLY A 164 -18.21 -13.84 3.86
C GLY A 164 -18.54 -15.07 4.69
N VAL A 165 -17.67 -16.09 4.70
CA VAL A 165 -17.87 -17.29 5.54
C VAL A 165 -17.76 -16.95 7.01
N MET A 166 -16.75 -16.18 7.43
CA MET A 166 -16.60 -15.76 8.83
C MET A 166 -17.80 -14.97 9.35
N ASN A 167 -18.40 -14.14 8.48
CA ASN A 167 -19.61 -13.40 8.80
C ASN A 167 -20.81 -14.36 8.94
N ALA A 168 -20.99 -15.29 7.99
CA ALA A 168 -22.08 -16.26 8.04
C ALA A 168 -21.99 -17.26 9.21
N THR A 169 -20.79 -17.57 9.70
CA THR A 169 -20.59 -18.46 10.87
C THR A 169 -20.73 -17.75 12.22
N GLY A 170 -20.84 -16.41 12.23
CA GLY A 170 -20.89 -15.61 13.45
C GLY A 170 -19.55 -15.57 14.21
N ASP A 171 -18.44 -15.99 13.57
CA ASP A 171 -17.13 -16.00 14.24
C ASP A 171 -16.57 -14.59 14.41
N ILE A 172 -16.97 -13.65 13.54
CA ILE A 172 -16.67 -12.22 13.71
C ILE A 172 -17.29 -11.71 15.02
N GLU A 173 -18.56 -12.02 15.28
CA GLU A 173 -19.27 -11.57 16.49
C GLU A 173 -18.64 -12.14 17.77
N LYS A 174 -18.25 -13.42 17.74
CA LYS A 174 -17.53 -14.05 18.86
C LYS A 174 -16.18 -13.40 19.10
N LEU A 175 -15.43 -13.11 18.03
CA LEU A 175 -14.15 -12.41 18.14
C LEU A 175 -14.35 -11.02 18.74
N VAL A 176 -15.28 -10.23 18.21
CA VAL A 176 -15.63 -8.90 18.71
C VAL A 176 -15.96 -8.95 20.21
N THR A 177 -16.81 -9.90 20.63
CA THR A 177 -17.21 -10.07 22.04
C THR A 177 -16.02 -10.48 22.93
N GLY A 178 -15.14 -11.36 22.43
CA GLY A 178 -13.91 -11.73 23.14
C GLY A 178 -12.94 -10.55 23.28
N LEU A 179 -12.84 -9.72 22.25
CA LEU A 179 -11.96 -8.56 22.26
C LEU A 179 -12.50 -7.42 23.13
N THR A 180 -13.80 -7.17 23.15
CA THR A 180 -14.42 -6.16 24.04
C THR A 180 -14.28 -6.57 25.51
N THR A 181 -14.41 -7.87 25.83
CA THR A 181 -14.18 -8.35 27.21
C THR A 181 -12.73 -8.22 27.65
N ILE A 182 -11.75 -8.43 26.75
CA ILE A 182 -10.32 -8.24 27.05
C ILE A 182 -9.95 -6.76 27.13
N SER A 183 -10.46 -5.93 26.21
CA SER A 183 -10.11 -4.52 26.11
C SER A 183 -10.86 -3.65 27.14
N GLY A 184 -11.99 -4.13 27.66
CA GLY A 184 -12.91 -3.33 28.46
C GLY A 184 -13.32 -2.04 27.74
N ASP A 185 -13.46 -0.96 28.50
CA ASP A 185 -13.80 0.37 27.96
C ASP A 185 -12.57 1.19 27.51
N ASN A 186 -11.36 0.60 27.49
CA ASN A 186 -10.14 1.34 27.17
C ASN A 186 -9.87 1.37 25.66
N LEU A 187 -10.23 2.50 25.06
CA LEU A 187 -10.05 2.77 23.63
C LEU A 187 -8.61 2.56 23.13
N LEU A 188 -7.60 2.92 23.94
CA LEU A 188 -6.19 2.80 23.54
C LEU A 188 -5.79 1.32 23.42
N VAL A 189 -6.20 0.50 24.39
CA VAL A 189 -5.95 -0.95 24.36
C VAL A 189 -6.63 -1.58 23.15
N SER A 190 -7.84 -1.16 22.82
CA SER A 190 -8.57 -1.64 21.64
C SER A 190 -7.79 -1.35 20.36
N ILE A 191 -7.33 -0.11 20.18
CA ILE A 191 -6.58 0.31 18.98
C ILE A 191 -5.27 -0.49 18.85
N VAL A 192 -4.51 -0.65 19.94
CA VAL A 192 -3.27 -1.44 19.93
C VAL A 192 -3.54 -2.89 19.56
N LEU A 193 -4.59 -3.48 20.11
CA LEU A 193 -4.98 -4.86 19.82
C LEU A 193 -5.43 -5.03 18.37
N MET A 194 -6.18 -4.06 17.82
CA MET A 194 -6.52 -4.04 16.41
C MET A 194 -5.27 -3.96 15.54
N TYR A 195 -4.28 -3.12 15.88
CA TYR A 195 -3.03 -3.08 15.13
C TYR A 195 -2.25 -4.41 15.19
N LEU A 196 -2.26 -5.10 16.33
CA LEU A 196 -1.64 -6.42 16.45
C LEU A 196 -2.33 -7.47 15.57
N ILE A 197 -3.66 -7.50 15.59
CA ILE A 197 -4.45 -8.38 14.70
C ILE A 197 -4.20 -8.02 13.25
N GLY A 198 -4.22 -6.73 12.94
CA GLY A 198 -3.96 -6.21 11.60
C GLY A 198 -2.61 -6.66 11.09
N LEU A 199 -1.58 -6.50 11.91
CA LEU A 199 -0.22 -6.96 11.60
C LEU A 199 -0.17 -8.46 11.34
N VAL A 200 -0.82 -9.30 12.16
CA VAL A 200 -0.82 -10.77 11.92
C VAL A 200 -1.49 -11.11 10.59
N VAL A 201 -2.64 -10.49 10.30
CA VAL A 201 -3.38 -10.69 9.04
C VAL A 201 -2.54 -10.22 7.85
N THR A 202 -1.91 -9.06 7.95
CA THR A 202 -1.16 -8.48 6.84
C THR A 202 0.18 -9.15 6.60
N LEU A 203 0.86 -9.61 7.66
CA LEU A 203 2.06 -10.45 7.53
C LEU A 203 1.74 -11.77 6.85
N GLY A 204 0.63 -12.42 7.22
CA GLY A 204 0.23 -13.71 6.64
C GLY A 204 -0.19 -13.62 5.17
N ILE A 205 -0.85 -12.53 4.77
CA ILE A 205 -1.31 -12.34 3.39
C ILE A 205 -0.23 -11.72 2.49
N GLY A 206 0.58 -10.80 3.02
CA GLY A 206 1.66 -10.14 2.27
C GLY A 206 1.20 -9.09 1.24
N SER A 207 -0.06 -8.64 1.31
CA SER A 207 -0.61 -7.62 0.40
C SER A 207 -1.51 -6.63 1.13
N SER A 208 -1.20 -5.33 1.06
CA SER A 208 -2.05 -4.29 1.65
C SER A 208 -3.44 -4.22 0.99
N PHE A 209 -3.52 -4.42 -0.32
CA PHE A 209 -4.80 -4.35 -1.06
C PHE A 209 -5.75 -5.48 -0.67
N ALA A 210 -5.21 -6.70 -0.54
CA ALA A 210 -6.04 -7.87 -0.28
C ALA A 210 -6.45 -8.02 1.19
N THR A 211 -5.77 -7.35 2.11
CA THR A 211 -6.09 -7.40 3.55
C THR A 211 -7.27 -6.50 3.93
N ILE A 212 -7.52 -5.41 3.19
CA ILE A 212 -8.56 -4.43 3.52
C ILE A 212 -9.94 -5.06 3.73
N PRO A 213 -10.47 -5.95 2.87
CA PRO A 213 -11.80 -6.51 3.09
C PRO A 213 -11.92 -7.34 4.38
N ILE A 214 -10.84 -8.04 4.75
CA ILE A 214 -10.78 -8.83 5.98
C ILE A 214 -10.71 -7.89 7.18
N LEU A 215 -9.85 -6.87 7.13
CA LEU A 215 -9.73 -5.88 8.19
C LEU A 215 -11.03 -5.11 8.39
N ALA A 216 -11.72 -4.71 7.31
CA ALA A 216 -13.00 -4.03 7.37
C ALA A 216 -14.06 -4.89 8.07
N ALA A 217 -14.17 -6.17 7.69
CA ALA A 217 -15.12 -7.11 8.30
C ALA A 217 -14.88 -7.31 9.80
N LEU A 218 -13.61 -7.25 10.26
CA LEU A 218 -13.26 -7.43 11.67
C LEU A 218 -13.30 -6.13 12.49
N PHE A 219 -12.77 -5.04 11.94
CA PHE A 219 -12.48 -3.82 12.68
C PHE A 219 -13.66 -2.88 12.77
N ILE A 220 -14.54 -2.85 11.77
CA ILE A 220 -15.73 -2.00 11.78
C ILE A 220 -16.65 -2.40 12.93
N PRO A 221 -17.15 -3.65 13.04
CA PRO A 221 -18.06 -4.00 14.14
C PRO A 221 -17.40 -3.86 15.52
N PHE A 222 -16.10 -4.17 15.63
CA PHE A 222 -15.37 -4.00 16.88
C PHE A 222 -15.22 -2.52 17.28
N GLY A 223 -14.80 -1.66 16.34
CA GLY A 223 -14.60 -0.25 16.64
C GLY A 223 -15.93 0.49 16.86
N GLU A 224 -17.01 0.08 16.19
CA GLU A 224 -18.36 0.58 16.48
C GLU A 224 -18.81 0.22 17.89
N ALA A 225 -18.58 -1.02 18.34
CA ALA A 225 -18.87 -1.44 19.72
C ALA A 225 -18.07 -0.61 20.76
N MET A 226 -16.89 -0.15 20.39
CA MET A 226 -16.04 0.73 21.21
C MET A 226 -16.36 2.23 21.04
N GLY A 227 -17.36 2.60 20.23
CA GLY A 227 -17.75 4.00 20.00
C GLY A 227 -16.76 4.81 19.15
N MET A 228 -15.97 4.16 18.28
CA MET A 228 -15.04 4.84 17.38
C MET A 228 -15.78 5.61 16.29
N SER A 229 -15.25 6.78 15.94
CA SER A 229 -15.75 7.54 14.78
C SER A 229 -15.39 6.82 13.46
N THR A 230 -16.21 7.03 12.42
CA THR A 230 -15.93 6.53 11.07
C THR A 230 -14.56 6.95 10.54
N MET A 231 -14.13 8.20 10.81
CA MET A 231 -12.81 8.68 10.42
C MET A 231 -11.67 7.90 11.09
N ALA A 232 -11.84 7.54 12.36
CA ALA A 232 -10.88 6.71 13.09
C ALA A 232 -10.82 5.29 12.53
N LEU A 233 -11.97 4.69 12.20
CA LEU A 233 -12.02 3.37 11.56
C LEU A 233 -11.31 3.36 10.21
N ILE A 234 -11.54 4.37 9.37
CA ILE A 234 -10.87 4.48 8.06
C ILE A 234 -9.35 4.59 8.26
N ALA A 235 -8.92 5.50 9.15
CA ALA A 235 -7.49 5.69 9.43
C ALA A 235 -6.86 4.40 9.99
N LEU A 236 -7.56 3.68 10.87
CA LEU A 236 -7.07 2.46 11.49
C LEU A 236 -6.96 1.32 10.46
N ILE A 237 -8.01 1.07 9.67
CA ILE A 237 -7.99 0.05 8.61
C ILE A 237 -6.92 0.38 7.58
N GLY A 238 -6.85 1.62 7.10
CA GLY A 238 -5.86 2.04 6.12
C GLY A 238 -4.42 1.96 6.63
N THR A 239 -4.20 2.28 7.91
CA THR A 239 -2.88 2.09 8.56
C THR A 239 -2.56 0.60 8.68
N ALA A 240 -3.49 -0.20 9.20
CA ALA A 240 -3.29 -1.62 9.41
C ALA A 240 -3.04 -2.38 8.11
N SER A 241 -3.76 -2.05 7.03
CA SER A 241 -3.50 -2.63 5.71
C SER A 241 -2.10 -2.25 5.23
N ALA A 242 -1.74 -0.96 5.29
CA ALA A 242 -0.46 -0.46 4.79
C ALA A 242 0.76 -0.95 5.59
N LEU A 243 0.59 -1.33 6.87
CA LEU A 243 1.65 -1.97 7.66
C LEU A 243 2.14 -3.28 7.01
N GLY A 244 1.27 -3.98 6.26
CA GLY A 244 1.64 -5.18 5.53
C GLY A 244 2.72 -4.97 4.49
N ASP A 245 2.64 -3.88 3.73
CA ASP A 245 3.59 -3.58 2.65
C ASP A 245 5.00 -3.29 3.17
N SER A 246 5.09 -2.66 4.35
CA SER A 246 6.38 -2.34 4.97
C SER A 246 6.91 -3.44 5.90
N GLY A 247 6.04 -4.33 6.38
CA GLY A 247 6.36 -5.31 7.42
C GLY A 247 6.41 -6.77 6.97
N SER A 248 5.73 -7.15 5.87
CA SER A 248 5.66 -8.55 5.45
C SER A 248 6.88 -8.98 4.65
N PRO A 249 7.58 -10.07 5.05
CA PRO A 249 8.67 -10.65 4.27
C PRO A 249 8.26 -11.08 2.85
N ALA A 250 6.96 -11.33 2.63
CA ALA A 250 6.41 -11.73 1.35
C ALA A 250 5.95 -10.55 0.48
N SER A 251 6.00 -9.32 0.99
CA SER A 251 5.51 -8.15 0.25
C SER A 251 6.52 -7.69 -0.80
N ASP A 252 6.02 -7.33 -1.98
CA ASP A 252 6.83 -6.78 -3.08
C ASP A 252 7.58 -5.50 -2.68
N SER A 253 7.02 -4.67 -1.80
CA SER A 253 7.69 -3.47 -1.29
C SER A 253 8.80 -3.77 -0.27
N THR A 254 8.84 -4.98 0.28
CA THR A 254 9.95 -5.48 1.10
C THR A 254 11.00 -6.19 0.23
N LEU A 255 10.55 -6.99 -0.74
CA LEU A 255 11.41 -7.74 -1.68
C LEU A 255 12.16 -6.83 -2.66
N GLY A 256 11.55 -5.75 -3.16
CA GLY A 256 12.17 -4.84 -4.11
C GLY A 256 13.46 -4.19 -3.57
N PRO A 257 13.42 -3.51 -2.41
CA PRO A 257 14.61 -2.95 -1.79
C PRO A 257 15.64 -4.02 -1.36
N THR A 258 15.20 -5.19 -0.86
CA THR A 258 16.15 -6.24 -0.43
C THR A 258 16.85 -6.92 -1.61
N ALA A 259 16.15 -7.13 -2.74
CA ALA A 259 16.76 -7.64 -3.96
C ALA A 259 17.70 -6.61 -4.61
N GLY A 260 17.33 -5.32 -4.59
CA GLY A 260 18.13 -4.26 -5.22
C GLY A 260 19.30 -3.74 -4.39
N LEU A 261 19.24 -3.80 -3.06
CA LEU A 261 20.27 -3.26 -2.16
C LEU A 261 21.14 -4.33 -1.48
N ASN A 262 20.79 -5.61 -1.69
CA ASN A 262 21.43 -6.81 -1.15
C ASN A 262 21.41 -6.86 0.39
N VAL A 263 21.76 -8.03 0.96
CA VAL A 263 21.80 -8.23 2.41
C VAL A 263 22.97 -7.43 3.00
N ASP A 264 22.69 -6.65 4.04
CA ASP A 264 23.70 -6.03 4.89
C ASP A 264 24.43 -7.16 5.65
N GLY A 265 25.44 -7.77 5.03
CA GLY A 265 26.24 -8.86 5.62
C GLY A 265 26.79 -8.56 7.02
#